data_AF-A0AAD9E3S6-F1
#
_entry.id   AF-A0AAD9E3S6-F1
#
_cell.length_a   1.000
_cell.length_b   1.000
_cell.length_c   1.000
_cell.angle_alpha   90.00
_cell.angle_beta   90.00
_cell.angle_gamma   90.00
#
_symmetry.space_group_name_H-M   'P 1'
#
loop_
_entity.id
_entity.type
_entity.pdbx_description
1 polymer ?
#
loop_
_entity_poly.entity_id
_entity_poly.type
_entity_poly.pdbx_seq_one_letter_code
_entity_poly.pdbx_strand_id
1 'polypeptide(L)'
;MITDYRSPPSGLISADESLANELNTFFARFEATSSSLKACIDQLAPVFTNIFNLSLMLSIAPSSFKRSTIIPVPKKPRPSGPNDYRPVALTSVMMKCFEKLVREFITSSLPASMDPLQFAYLAYRHNCSTDDATAHLLHTTLTDLDKGRGNYVKMLFVDYSSAFNTIVPSLLTTKLEDLGLHTSLCDWISNFLTDRPQSVRVGNCVSSTLTLSTGAPQGCVLSPLLYSLYTYDCAATSNSTIIVKFADDTVFMGLISDNEDRAYLEEIKHLENWCQENNLILNISKTKELIVDCSKKQERHYQPVRISGTTLERVDSFRYLGVHISQDLSWFHHTNSLAKKARQCLYHLRCLRDFRLPSKVLRNFYTCTIESILTGNITVWFGNSTKQDRQALQRVVRSAEHITHTELPDLQSIYYKWCQTKARRIVKDSTHLNNRLFSLLRPFGP
;
A
#
# COMPACT_ATOMS: atom_id res chain seq x y z
N MET A 1 -23.06 -43.38 -28.81
CA MET A 1 -22.14 -43.05 -29.92
C MET A 1 -22.58 -41.74 -30.54
N ILE A 2 -22.03 -40.62 -30.06
CA ILE A 2 -21.77 -39.40 -30.85
C ILE A 2 -20.46 -38.84 -30.29
N THR A 3 -19.48 -38.77 -31.17
CA THR A 3 -18.08 -38.36 -31.00
C THR A 3 -17.91 -36.85 -31.25
N ASP A 4 -16.72 -36.36 -30.91
CA ASP A 4 -16.09 -35.08 -31.27
C ASP A 4 -16.41 -33.82 -30.44
N TYR A 5 -15.73 -33.71 -29.29
CA TYR A 5 -15.29 -32.42 -28.78
C TYR A 5 -13.89 -32.13 -29.34
N ARG A 6 -13.81 -31.17 -30.25
CA ARG A 6 -12.55 -30.61 -30.75
C ARG A 6 -11.78 -29.97 -29.60
N SER A 7 -10.49 -30.27 -29.59
CA SER A 7 -9.45 -29.75 -28.69
C SER A 7 -9.53 -28.24 -28.49
N PRO A 8 -9.20 -27.73 -27.29
CA PRO A 8 -9.03 -26.29 -27.08
C PRO A 8 -7.89 -25.75 -27.96
N PRO A 9 -8.00 -24.49 -28.44
CA PRO A 9 -7.00 -23.89 -29.31
C PRO A 9 -5.63 -23.87 -28.61
N SER A 10 -4.65 -24.41 -29.33
CA SER A 10 -3.23 -24.46 -29.03
C SER A 10 -2.69 -23.10 -28.60
N GLY A 11 -2.28 -23.02 -27.34
CA GLY A 11 -1.82 -21.80 -26.66
C GLY A 11 -1.99 -21.86 -25.13
N LEU A 12 -2.80 -22.79 -24.62
CA LEU A 12 -2.77 -23.23 -23.23
C LEU A 12 -1.48 -24.03 -22.99
N ILE A 13 -0.40 -23.33 -22.65
CA ILE A 13 0.78 -23.92 -22.03
C ILE A 13 0.29 -24.61 -20.75
N SER A 14 0.26 -25.95 -20.77
CA SER A 14 0.36 -26.88 -19.63
C SER A 14 0.04 -26.31 -18.23
N ALA A 15 -1.19 -25.80 -18.04
CA ALA A 15 -1.61 -25.24 -16.75
C ALA A 15 -1.75 -26.32 -15.66
N ASP A 16 -1.96 -27.58 -16.05
CA ASP A 16 -2.11 -28.69 -15.11
C ASP A 16 -0.80 -29.10 -14.40
N GLU A 17 0.36 -29.07 -15.08
CA GLU A 17 1.64 -29.40 -14.44
C GLU A 17 2.28 -28.21 -13.72
N SER A 18 2.11 -26.98 -14.25
CA SER A 18 2.68 -25.77 -13.63
C SER A 18 1.98 -25.43 -12.33
N LEU A 19 0.64 -25.49 -12.28
CA LEU A 19 -0.13 -25.21 -11.07
C LEU A 19 0.06 -26.30 -10.01
N ALA A 20 0.19 -27.58 -10.41
CA ALA A 20 0.48 -28.69 -9.51
C ALA A 20 1.90 -28.62 -8.93
N ASN A 21 2.91 -28.28 -9.74
CA ASN A 21 4.27 -28.05 -9.23
C ASN A 21 4.37 -26.77 -8.39
N GLU A 22 3.65 -25.70 -8.75
CA GLU A 22 3.54 -24.50 -7.91
C GLU A 22 2.84 -24.81 -6.59
N LEU A 23 1.76 -25.60 -6.58
CA LEU A 23 1.09 -26.04 -5.36
C LEU A 23 2.01 -26.87 -4.45
N ASN A 24 2.74 -27.84 -5.00
CA ASN A 24 3.71 -28.66 -4.26
C ASN A 24 4.89 -27.81 -3.73
N THR A 25 5.39 -26.87 -4.53
CA THR A 25 6.48 -25.96 -4.13
C THR A 25 6.01 -24.89 -3.15
N PHE A 26 4.76 -24.44 -3.27
CA PHE A 26 4.12 -23.43 -2.43
C PHE A 26 3.81 -23.98 -1.05
N PHE A 27 3.33 -25.22 -0.97
CA PHE A 27 3.13 -25.91 0.29
C PHE A 27 4.45 -26.21 1.00
N ALA A 28 5.53 -26.53 0.28
CA ALA A 28 6.88 -26.67 0.85
C ALA A 28 7.48 -25.34 1.38
N ARG A 29 7.10 -24.20 0.78
CA ARG A 29 7.51 -22.84 1.21
C ARG A 29 6.64 -22.26 2.33
N PHE A 30 5.51 -22.89 2.64
CA PHE A 30 4.59 -22.37 3.65
C PHE A 30 4.98 -22.86 5.04
N GLU A 31 5.36 -21.94 5.92
CA GLU A 31 5.30 -22.20 7.35
C GLU A 31 3.83 -22.33 7.76
N ALA A 32 3.23 -23.52 7.63
CA ALA A 32 1.97 -23.77 8.29
C ALA A 32 2.19 -23.54 9.79
N THR A 33 1.36 -22.69 10.39
CA THR A 33 1.38 -22.41 11.83
C THR A 33 1.03 -23.63 12.68
N SER A 34 0.50 -24.70 12.07
CA SER A 34 0.32 -25.99 12.71
C SER A 34 1.31 -27.01 12.15
N SER A 35 2.17 -27.55 13.01
CA SER A 35 3.10 -28.65 12.72
C SER A 35 2.40 -29.85 12.06
N SER A 36 1.12 -30.07 12.38
CA SER A 36 0.30 -31.17 11.86
C SER A 36 0.03 -31.08 10.35
N LEU A 37 -0.24 -29.90 9.80
CA LEU A 37 -0.48 -29.73 8.35
C LEU A 37 0.79 -29.97 7.52
N LYS A 38 1.95 -29.56 8.03
CA LYS A 38 3.24 -29.81 7.36
C LYS A 38 3.54 -31.31 7.23
N ALA A 39 3.14 -32.10 8.22
CA ALA A 39 3.42 -33.53 8.25
C ALA A 39 2.58 -34.34 7.25
N CYS A 40 1.43 -33.83 6.82
CA CYS A 40 0.50 -34.52 5.90
C CYS A 40 0.39 -33.81 4.54
N ILE A 41 1.35 -32.94 4.22
CA ILE A 41 1.25 -32.01 3.11
C ILE A 41 1.22 -32.75 1.76
N ASP A 42 2.04 -33.78 1.61
CA ASP A 42 2.17 -34.55 0.36
C ASP A 42 0.88 -35.33 0.04
N GLN A 43 0.16 -35.78 1.06
CA GLN A 43 -1.12 -36.48 0.89
C GLN A 43 -2.28 -35.52 0.66
N LEU A 44 -2.23 -34.33 1.28
CA LEU A 44 -3.30 -33.34 1.20
C LEU A 44 -3.22 -32.49 -0.07
N ALA A 45 -2.02 -32.24 -0.61
CA ALA A 45 -1.83 -31.36 -1.76
C ALA A 45 -2.67 -31.78 -2.98
N PRO A 46 -2.67 -33.06 -3.44
CA PRO A 46 -3.49 -33.48 -4.59
C PRO A 46 -4.99 -33.26 -4.37
N VAL A 47 -5.46 -33.46 -3.13
CA VAL A 47 -6.88 -33.26 -2.78
C VAL A 47 -7.25 -31.78 -2.88
N PHE A 48 -6.44 -30.89 -2.31
CA PHE A 48 -6.69 -29.45 -2.39
C PHE A 48 -6.53 -28.91 -3.81
N THR A 49 -5.60 -29.43 -4.60
CA THR A 49 -5.48 -29.12 -6.04
C THR A 49 -6.78 -29.41 -6.76
N ASN A 50 -7.35 -30.61 -6.56
CA ASN A 50 -8.62 -30.99 -7.17
C ASN A 50 -9.77 -30.07 -6.71
N ILE A 51 -9.83 -29.73 -5.42
CA ILE A 51 -10.84 -28.81 -4.88
C ILE A 51 -10.72 -27.42 -5.49
N PHE A 52 -9.50 -26.88 -5.61
CA PHE A 52 -9.27 -25.55 -6.17
C PHE A 52 -9.60 -25.51 -7.66
N ASN A 53 -9.18 -26.51 -8.42
CA ASN A 53 -9.49 -26.61 -9.86
C ASN A 53 -11.00 -26.73 -10.09
N LEU A 54 -11.69 -27.59 -9.32
CA LEU A 54 -13.14 -27.72 -9.38
C LEU A 54 -13.84 -26.40 -9.01
N SER A 55 -13.35 -25.71 -7.99
CA SER A 55 -13.87 -24.42 -7.56
C SER A 55 -13.76 -23.36 -8.67
N LEU A 56 -12.61 -23.25 -9.33
CA LEU A 56 -12.40 -22.31 -10.45
C LEU A 56 -13.24 -22.69 -11.67
N MET A 57 -13.30 -23.98 -12.03
CA MET A 57 -14.08 -24.46 -13.16
C MET A 57 -15.58 -24.18 -12.98
N LEU A 58 -16.09 -24.36 -11.77
CA LEU A 58 -17.50 -24.09 -11.44
C LEU A 58 -17.76 -22.62 -11.11
N SER A 59 -16.73 -21.78 -11.02
CA SER A 59 -16.83 -20.38 -10.57
C SER A 59 -17.47 -20.21 -9.18
N ILE A 60 -17.29 -21.20 -8.30
CA ILE A 60 -17.89 -21.23 -6.95
C ILE A 60 -16.79 -21.45 -5.91
N ALA A 61 -16.63 -20.49 -5.00
CA ALA A 61 -15.73 -20.61 -3.86
C ALA A 61 -16.36 -21.52 -2.78
N PRO A 62 -15.59 -22.47 -2.19
CA PRO A 62 -16.14 -23.37 -1.18
C PRO A 62 -16.69 -22.61 0.03
N SER A 63 -17.93 -22.91 0.42
CA SER A 63 -18.63 -22.21 1.52
C SER A 63 -17.88 -22.28 2.85
N SER A 64 -17.19 -23.40 3.12
CA SER A 64 -16.34 -23.58 4.29
C SER A 64 -15.13 -22.64 4.31
N PHE A 65 -14.65 -22.21 3.15
CA PHE A 65 -13.50 -21.32 3.02
C PHE A 65 -13.88 -19.84 3.09
N LYS A 66 -15.14 -19.50 2.75
CA LYS A 66 -15.69 -18.13 2.84
C LYS A 66 -15.94 -17.66 4.28
N ARG A 67 -15.96 -18.58 5.25
CA ARG A 67 -16.19 -18.25 6.67
C ARG A 67 -15.00 -17.49 7.25
N SER A 68 -15.29 -16.40 7.95
CA SER A 68 -14.26 -15.62 8.67
C SER A 68 -14.61 -15.37 10.13
N THR A 69 -13.57 -15.24 10.96
CA THR A 69 -13.70 -14.74 12.34
C THR A 69 -13.04 -13.37 12.42
N ILE A 70 -13.82 -12.34 12.74
CA ILE A 70 -13.36 -10.97 12.89
C ILE A 70 -12.74 -10.80 14.28
N ILE A 71 -11.48 -10.38 14.31
CA ILE A 71 -10.74 -10.00 15.52
C ILE A 71 -10.60 -8.48 15.54
N PRO A 72 -11.25 -7.79 16.51
CA PRO A 72 -11.07 -6.36 16.67
C PRO A 72 -9.66 -6.04 17.20
N VAL A 73 -8.84 -5.36 16.39
CA VAL A 73 -7.50 -4.91 16.78
C VAL A 73 -7.51 -3.41 17.10
N PRO A 74 -7.08 -2.97 18.30
CA PRO A 74 -7.07 -1.55 18.66
C PRO A 74 -6.17 -0.71 17.73
N LYS A 75 -6.69 0.41 17.21
CA LYS A 75 -5.94 1.44 16.47
C LYS A 75 -5.11 2.34 17.40
N LYS A 76 -5.52 2.45 18.66
CA LYS A 76 -4.91 3.31 19.67
C LYS A 76 -4.86 2.59 21.03
N PRO A 77 -3.94 2.97 21.94
CA PRO A 77 -3.74 2.26 23.22
C PRO A 77 -4.99 2.20 24.11
N ARG A 78 -5.84 3.22 24.05
CA ARG A 78 -7.09 3.32 24.81
C ARG A 78 -8.26 3.54 23.85
N PRO A 79 -8.83 2.48 23.28
CA PRO A 79 -10.01 2.60 22.42
C PRO A 79 -11.21 3.09 23.24
N SER A 80 -11.96 4.04 22.68
CA SER A 80 -13.15 4.68 23.29
C SER A 80 -14.45 4.23 22.64
N GLY A 81 -14.39 3.65 21.44
CA GLY A 81 -15.56 3.12 20.75
C GLY A 81 -15.20 2.16 19.61
N PRO A 82 -16.20 1.57 18.93
CA PRO A 82 -15.98 0.56 17.89
C PRO A 82 -15.09 1.03 16.74
N ASN A 83 -15.18 2.31 16.35
CA ASN A 83 -14.37 2.91 15.28
C ASN A 83 -12.87 2.96 15.59
N ASP A 84 -12.49 2.79 16.85
CA ASP A 84 -11.09 2.69 17.28
C ASP A 84 -10.51 1.28 17.08
N TYR A 85 -11.30 0.33 16.56
CA TYR A 85 -10.81 -1.01 16.21
C TYR A 85 -10.70 -1.18 14.69
N ARG A 86 -9.76 -2.01 14.27
CA ARG A 86 -9.69 -2.58 12.92
C ARG A 86 -10.32 -3.97 12.96
N PRO A 87 -11.34 -4.26 12.14
CA PRO A 87 -11.94 -5.59 12.07
C PRO A 87 -11.08 -6.52 11.21
N VAL A 88 -10.12 -7.24 11.80
CA VAL A 88 -9.25 -8.16 11.04
C VAL A 88 -9.95 -9.50 10.86
N ALA A 89 -10.27 -9.85 9.63
CA ALA A 89 -10.84 -11.13 9.23
C ALA A 89 -9.79 -12.24 9.22
N LEU A 90 -10.01 -13.26 10.04
CA LEU A 90 -9.26 -14.50 10.01
C LEU A 90 -10.01 -15.52 9.16
N THR A 91 -9.50 -15.75 7.95
CA THR A 91 -9.91 -16.86 7.07
C THR A 91 -9.09 -18.12 7.33
N SER A 92 -9.59 -19.26 6.82
CA SER A 92 -8.88 -20.52 6.91
C SER A 92 -7.52 -20.45 6.21
N VAL A 93 -6.54 -21.24 6.67
CA VAL A 93 -5.22 -21.33 6.03
C VAL A 93 -5.36 -21.76 4.57
N MET A 94 -6.27 -22.69 4.27
CA MET A 94 -6.52 -23.16 2.92
C MET A 94 -7.08 -22.07 2.00
N MET A 95 -7.99 -21.21 2.50
CA MET A 95 -8.46 -20.06 1.72
C MET A 95 -7.30 -19.11 1.41
N LYS A 96 -6.43 -18.81 2.39
CA LYS A 96 -5.26 -17.95 2.16
C LYS A 96 -4.31 -18.52 1.12
N CYS A 97 -4.14 -19.84 1.08
CA CYS A 97 -3.38 -20.51 0.04
C CYS A 97 -4.03 -20.30 -1.34
N PHE A 98 -5.33 -20.56 -1.44
CA PHE A 98 -6.07 -20.40 -2.69
C PHE A 98 -6.06 -18.95 -3.20
N GLU A 99 -6.29 -17.98 -2.31
CA GLU A 99 -6.23 -16.56 -2.63
C GLU A 99 -4.85 -16.13 -3.18
N LYS A 100 -3.74 -16.70 -2.68
CA LYS A 100 -2.39 -16.39 -3.16
C LYS A 100 -2.21 -16.85 -4.62
N LEU A 101 -2.69 -18.05 -4.95
CA LEU A 101 -2.63 -18.59 -6.31
C LEU A 101 -3.49 -17.75 -7.27
N VAL A 102 -4.72 -17.46 -6.87
CA VAL A 102 -5.63 -16.61 -7.67
C VAL A 102 -5.04 -15.21 -7.87
N ARG A 103 -4.43 -14.63 -6.83
CA ARG A 103 -3.72 -13.34 -6.94
C ARG A 103 -2.57 -13.39 -7.94
N GLU A 104 -1.74 -14.44 -7.89
CA GLU A 104 -0.62 -14.61 -8.82
C GLU A 104 -1.12 -14.75 -10.26
N PHE A 105 -2.18 -15.54 -10.47
CA PHE A 105 -2.85 -15.67 -11.76
C PHE A 105 -3.36 -14.32 -12.28
N ILE A 106 -4.21 -13.61 -11.51
CA ILE A 106 -4.73 -12.28 -11.89
C ILE A 106 -3.59 -11.33 -12.20
N THR A 107 -2.60 -11.27 -11.30
CA THR A 107 -1.46 -10.38 -11.47
C THR A 107 -0.66 -10.75 -12.71
N SER A 108 -0.59 -12.00 -13.15
CA SER A 108 0.09 -12.41 -14.39
C SER A 108 -0.70 -12.04 -15.65
N SER A 109 -2.03 -12.03 -15.59
CA SER A 109 -2.90 -11.74 -16.74
C SER A 109 -3.04 -10.26 -17.08
N LEU A 110 -2.77 -9.36 -16.14
CA LEU A 110 -2.94 -7.91 -16.33
C LEU A 110 -1.79 -7.28 -17.13
N PRO A 111 -2.00 -6.18 -17.86
CA PRO A 111 -0.92 -5.47 -18.55
C PRO A 111 -0.03 -4.70 -17.56
N ALA A 112 1.28 -4.63 -17.84
CA ALA A 112 2.25 -3.93 -16.97
C ALA A 112 2.07 -2.40 -16.95
N SER A 113 1.38 -1.84 -17.94
CA SER A 113 1.10 -0.41 -18.05
C SER A 113 -0.18 0.03 -17.34
N MET A 114 -0.90 -0.91 -16.71
CA MET A 114 -2.17 -0.62 -16.05
C MET A 114 -1.93 0.24 -14.81
N ASP A 115 -2.70 1.32 -14.69
CA ASP A 115 -2.69 2.20 -13.52
C ASP A 115 -1.26 2.62 -13.08
N PRO A 116 -0.50 3.33 -13.95
CA PRO A 116 0.94 3.53 -13.79
C PRO A 116 1.33 4.41 -12.58
N LEU A 117 0.34 4.97 -11.86
CA LEU A 117 0.57 5.74 -10.64
C LEU A 117 0.00 5.05 -9.39
N GLN A 118 -0.34 3.75 -9.48
CA GLN A 118 -0.63 2.90 -8.34
C GLN A 118 0.63 2.14 -7.89
N PHE A 119 1.21 2.59 -6.77
CA PHE A 119 2.47 2.07 -6.24
C PHE A 119 2.29 0.87 -5.29
N ALA A 120 1.05 0.45 -4.97
CA ALA A 120 0.78 -0.72 -4.15
C ALA A 120 0.07 -1.83 -4.93
N TYR A 121 0.34 -3.09 -4.55
CA TYR A 121 -0.31 -4.34 -5.00
C TYR A 121 -0.26 -4.65 -6.51
N LEU A 122 -0.62 -3.72 -7.38
CA LEU A 122 -0.44 -3.82 -8.84
C LEU A 122 1.03 -3.66 -9.23
N ALA A 123 1.74 -2.76 -8.53
CA ALA A 123 3.18 -2.61 -8.66
C ALA A 123 4.00 -3.71 -7.95
N TYR A 124 3.37 -4.81 -7.51
CA TYR A 124 4.08 -5.97 -6.96
C TYR A 124 5.08 -6.56 -7.98
N ARG A 125 4.78 -6.42 -9.28
CA ARG A 125 5.72 -6.73 -10.38
C ARG A 125 6.99 -5.88 -10.35
N HIS A 126 6.90 -4.66 -9.84
CA HIS A 126 7.94 -3.63 -9.88
C HIS A 126 8.66 -3.46 -8.52
N ASN A 127 8.21 -4.17 -7.48
CA ASN A 127 8.73 -4.08 -6.12
C ASN A 127 8.74 -2.64 -5.57
N CYS A 128 7.73 -1.85 -5.93
CA CYS A 128 7.58 -0.47 -5.48
C CYS A 128 7.21 -0.41 -3.99
N SER A 129 7.72 0.61 -3.32
CA SER A 129 7.57 0.84 -1.89
C SER A 129 6.87 2.17 -1.61
N THR A 130 6.47 2.38 -0.35
CA THR A 130 5.99 3.68 0.14
C THR A 130 6.97 4.82 -0.16
N ASP A 131 8.27 4.50 -0.12
CA ASP A 131 9.33 5.44 -0.46
C ASP A 131 9.30 5.83 -1.93
N ASP A 132 8.99 4.90 -2.86
CA ASP A 132 8.89 5.19 -4.29
C ASP A 132 7.71 6.11 -4.63
N ALA A 133 6.55 5.88 -4.01
CA ALA A 133 5.37 6.72 -4.17
C ALA A 133 5.61 8.13 -3.63
N THR A 134 6.23 8.24 -2.44
CA THR A 134 6.53 9.54 -1.83
C THR A 134 7.61 10.29 -2.61
N ALA A 135 8.65 9.59 -3.09
CA ALA A 135 9.67 10.17 -3.95
C ALA A 135 9.09 10.69 -5.27
N HIS A 136 8.18 9.92 -5.89
CA HIS A 136 7.47 10.35 -7.10
C HIS A 136 6.68 11.62 -6.86
N LEU A 137 5.85 11.64 -5.81
CA LEU A 137 5.04 12.80 -5.44
C LEU A 137 5.91 14.06 -5.28
N LEU A 138 7.00 13.97 -4.52
CA LEU A 138 7.89 15.11 -4.28
C LEU A 138 8.66 15.52 -5.53
N HIS A 139 9.11 14.55 -6.34
CA HIS A 139 9.76 14.85 -7.61
C HIS A 139 8.84 15.63 -8.54
N THR A 140 7.57 15.19 -8.69
CA THR A 140 6.60 15.92 -9.51
C THR A 140 6.32 17.30 -8.96
N THR A 141 6.15 17.42 -7.64
CA THR A 141 5.96 18.72 -6.96
C THR A 141 7.09 19.69 -7.29
N LEU A 142 8.34 19.27 -7.10
CA LEU A 142 9.52 20.11 -7.36
C LEU A 142 9.63 20.46 -8.84
N THR A 143 9.40 19.49 -9.72
CA THR A 143 9.41 19.70 -11.18
C THR A 143 8.36 20.72 -11.60
N ASP A 144 7.16 20.67 -11.02
CA ASP A 144 6.07 21.60 -11.32
C ASP A 144 6.33 23.02 -10.83
N LEU A 145 6.96 23.16 -9.66
CA LEU A 145 7.42 24.45 -9.14
C LEU A 145 8.51 25.08 -10.02
N ASP A 146 9.38 24.27 -10.61
CA ASP A 146 10.47 24.73 -11.48
C ASP A 146 9.99 25.17 -12.88
N LYS A 147 8.76 24.81 -13.29
CA LYS A 147 8.20 25.17 -14.62
C LYS A 147 7.99 26.67 -14.83
N GLY A 148 7.74 27.44 -13.76
CA GLY A 148 7.33 28.83 -13.91
C GLY A 148 7.40 29.63 -12.61
N ARG A 149 7.80 30.90 -12.72
CA ARG A 149 7.81 31.80 -11.57
C ARG A 149 6.37 32.08 -11.13
N GLY A 150 6.09 31.82 -9.86
CA GLY A 150 4.76 32.01 -9.29
C GLY A 150 3.86 30.78 -9.38
N ASN A 151 4.33 29.67 -9.96
CA ASN A 151 3.64 28.40 -9.87
C ASN A 151 3.61 27.89 -8.43
N TYR A 152 2.54 27.18 -8.08
CA TYR A 152 2.41 26.48 -6.82
C TYR A 152 1.65 25.18 -7.03
N VAL A 153 1.76 24.26 -6.07
CA VAL A 153 1.17 22.93 -6.16
C VAL A 153 0.15 22.77 -5.04
N LYS A 154 -1.06 22.32 -5.40
CA LYS A 154 -2.08 21.89 -4.43
C LYS A 154 -2.08 20.37 -4.35
N MET A 155 -2.10 19.82 -3.14
CA MET A 155 -2.21 18.38 -2.88
C MET A 155 -3.43 18.10 -2.02
N LEU A 156 -4.32 17.24 -2.48
CA LEU A 156 -5.42 16.71 -1.70
C LEU A 156 -5.10 15.28 -1.28
N PHE A 157 -4.85 15.08 0.01
CA PHE A 157 -4.70 13.75 0.60
C PHE A 157 -6.08 13.21 0.94
N VAL A 158 -6.53 12.19 0.22
CA VAL A 158 -7.87 11.61 0.34
C VAL A 158 -7.84 10.40 1.27
N ASP A 159 -8.78 10.36 2.23
CA ASP A 159 -9.07 9.20 3.08
C ASP A 159 -10.49 8.71 2.78
N TYR A 160 -10.65 7.40 2.56
CA TYR A 160 -11.94 6.78 2.36
C TYR A 160 -12.46 6.16 3.66
N SER A 161 -13.74 6.38 3.96
CA SER A 161 -14.43 5.78 5.09
C SER A 161 -14.63 4.29 4.83
N SER A 162 -13.79 3.47 5.47
CA SER A 162 -13.93 2.01 5.44
C SER A 162 -13.85 1.40 4.04
N ALA A 163 -12.90 1.88 3.24
CA ALA A 163 -12.74 1.59 1.80
C ALA A 163 -12.87 0.11 1.38
N PHE A 164 -12.30 -0.82 2.16
CA PHE A 164 -12.43 -2.24 1.87
C PHE A 164 -13.86 -2.76 2.01
N ASN A 165 -14.63 -2.24 2.97
CA ASN A 165 -15.99 -2.70 3.22
C ASN A 165 -17.00 -2.14 2.22
N THR A 166 -16.62 -1.17 1.39
CA THR A 166 -17.51 -0.51 0.44
C THR A 166 -17.48 -1.11 -0.97
N ILE A 167 -16.54 -2.03 -1.24
CA ILE A 167 -16.46 -2.72 -2.54
C ILE A 167 -17.78 -3.41 -2.84
N VAL A 168 -18.38 -3.11 -3.99
CA VAL A 168 -19.59 -3.80 -4.46
C VAL A 168 -19.16 -4.89 -5.45
N PRO A 169 -19.44 -6.19 -5.17
CA PRO A 169 -18.97 -7.28 -6.02
C PRO A 169 -19.39 -7.15 -7.48
N SER A 170 -20.62 -6.72 -7.77
CA SER A 170 -21.09 -6.54 -9.15
C SER A 170 -20.32 -5.46 -9.91
N LEU A 171 -20.05 -4.31 -9.29
CA LEU A 171 -19.25 -3.25 -9.90
C LEU A 171 -17.80 -3.70 -10.13
N LEU A 172 -17.24 -4.46 -9.18
CA LEU A 172 -15.91 -5.03 -9.34
C LEU A 172 -15.88 -6.03 -10.51
N THR A 173 -16.87 -6.91 -10.64
CA THR A 173 -16.97 -7.87 -11.76
C THR A 173 -16.90 -7.14 -13.11
N THR A 174 -17.71 -6.10 -13.32
CA THR A 174 -17.69 -5.31 -14.57
C THR A 174 -16.30 -4.73 -14.85
N LYS A 175 -15.66 -4.12 -13.85
CA LYS A 175 -14.30 -3.58 -14.00
C LYS A 175 -13.26 -4.66 -14.33
N LEU A 176 -13.39 -5.85 -13.75
CA LEU A 176 -12.47 -6.96 -14.02
C LEU A 176 -12.64 -7.49 -15.46
N GLU A 177 -13.87 -7.52 -15.97
CA GLU A 177 -14.16 -7.87 -17.37
C GLU A 177 -13.63 -6.80 -18.34
N ASP A 178 -13.78 -5.51 -18.01
CA ASP A 178 -13.21 -4.40 -18.78
C ASP A 178 -11.68 -4.47 -18.87
N LEU A 179 -11.04 -5.01 -17.83
CA LEU A 179 -9.60 -5.29 -17.79
C LEU A 179 -9.19 -6.55 -18.59
N GLY A 180 -10.14 -7.26 -19.19
CA GLY A 180 -9.91 -8.44 -20.02
C GLY A 180 -9.73 -9.74 -19.24
N LEU A 181 -10.11 -9.79 -17.96
CA LEU A 181 -10.14 -11.05 -17.21
C LEU A 181 -11.32 -11.91 -17.66
N HIS A 182 -11.10 -13.23 -17.68
CA HIS A 182 -12.11 -14.19 -18.14
C HIS A 182 -13.33 -14.20 -17.20
N THR A 183 -14.54 -14.22 -17.77
CA THR A 183 -15.82 -14.16 -17.02
C THR A 183 -15.90 -15.18 -15.89
N SER A 184 -15.45 -16.43 -16.09
CA SER A 184 -15.47 -17.45 -15.02
C SER A 184 -14.65 -17.06 -13.78
N LEU A 185 -13.52 -16.36 -13.96
CA LEU A 185 -12.73 -15.85 -12.84
C LEU A 185 -13.44 -14.68 -12.16
N CYS A 186 -14.03 -13.77 -12.94
CA CYS A 186 -14.81 -12.66 -12.42
C CYS A 186 -16.03 -13.16 -11.60
N ASP A 187 -16.70 -14.20 -12.09
CA ASP A 187 -17.79 -14.89 -11.39
C ASP A 187 -17.30 -15.57 -10.11
N TRP A 188 -16.14 -16.23 -10.15
CA TRP A 188 -15.53 -16.82 -8.96
C TRP A 188 -15.21 -15.77 -7.90
N ILE A 189 -14.66 -14.60 -8.29
CA ILE A 189 -14.37 -13.48 -7.38
C ILE A 189 -15.66 -12.92 -6.80
N SER A 190 -16.70 -12.74 -7.64
CA SER A 190 -18.02 -12.31 -7.19
C SER A 190 -18.62 -13.28 -6.18
N ASN A 191 -18.54 -14.59 -6.46
CA ASN A 191 -19.00 -15.65 -5.55
C ASN A 191 -18.19 -15.67 -4.25
N PHE A 192 -16.87 -15.50 -4.32
CA PHE A 192 -16.00 -15.38 -3.15
C PHE A 192 -16.40 -14.19 -2.28
N LEU A 193 -16.78 -13.07 -2.88
CA LEU A 193 -17.16 -11.85 -2.18
C LEU A 193 -18.64 -11.80 -1.75
N THR A 194 -19.50 -12.69 -2.22
CA THR A 194 -20.93 -12.69 -1.87
C THR A 194 -21.20 -13.72 -0.77
N ASP A 195 -22.24 -13.58 0.04
CA ASP A 195 -22.70 -14.57 1.03
C ASP A 195 -21.60 -15.14 1.94
N ARG A 196 -20.77 -14.27 2.51
CA ARG A 196 -19.67 -14.64 3.39
C ARG A 196 -20.13 -14.64 4.85
N PRO A 197 -20.16 -15.80 5.54
CA PRO A 197 -20.49 -15.83 6.95
C PRO A 197 -19.32 -15.32 7.79
N GLN A 198 -19.59 -14.39 8.70
CA GLN A 198 -18.62 -13.84 9.63
C GLN A 198 -19.16 -13.79 11.07
N SER A 199 -18.27 -13.94 12.04
CA SER A 199 -18.57 -13.75 13.46
C SER A 199 -17.47 -12.93 14.11
N VAL A 200 -17.78 -12.14 15.15
CA VAL A 200 -16.81 -11.35 15.89
C VAL A 200 -16.37 -12.13 17.12
N ARG A 201 -15.06 -12.21 17.37
CA ARG A 201 -14.52 -12.84 18.58
C ARG A 201 -13.71 -11.84 19.42
N VAL A 202 -14.08 -11.72 20.69
CA VAL A 202 -13.37 -10.90 21.70
C VAL A 202 -13.05 -11.79 22.89
N GLY A 203 -11.76 -12.05 23.12
CA GLY A 203 -11.31 -13.03 24.10
C GLY A 203 -11.90 -14.42 23.78
N ASN A 204 -12.68 -14.95 24.72
CA ASN A 204 -13.35 -16.25 24.61
C ASN A 204 -14.80 -16.15 24.14
N CYS A 205 -15.33 -14.94 23.93
CA CYS A 205 -16.70 -14.71 23.50
C CYS A 205 -16.78 -14.61 21.97
N VAL A 206 -17.76 -15.28 21.37
CA VAL A 206 -18.04 -15.25 19.92
C VAL A 206 -19.47 -14.78 19.70
N SER A 207 -19.68 -13.86 18.76
CA SER A 207 -21.00 -13.36 18.41
C SER A 207 -21.82 -14.38 17.60
N SER A 208 -23.10 -14.07 17.38
CA SER A 208 -23.86 -14.69 16.31
C SER A 208 -23.19 -14.46 14.94
N THR A 209 -23.47 -15.34 13.99
CA THR A 209 -22.96 -15.23 12.63
C THR A 209 -23.83 -14.27 11.82
N LEU A 210 -23.19 -13.36 11.09
CA LEU A 210 -23.81 -12.50 10.09
C LEU A 210 -23.24 -12.84 8.72
N THR A 211 -24.07 -12.79 7.69
CA THR A 211 -23.64 -13.00 6.31
C THR A 211 -23.48 -11.66 5.60
N LEU A 212 -22.33 -11.45 4.95
CA LEU A 212 -22.06 -10.24 4.18
C LEU A 212 -21.91 -10.55 2.69
N SER A 213 -22.49 -9.68 1.88
CA SER A 213 -22.40 -9.73 0.40
C SER A 213 -21.77 -8.46 -0.20
N THR A 214 -21.15 -7.64 0.64
CA THR A 214 -20.47 -6.40 0.26
C THR A 214 -19.12 -6.30 0.96
N GLY A 215 -18.21 -5.53 0.36
CA GLY A 215 -16.85 -5.33 0.81
C GLY A 215 -15.92 -6.50 0.53
N ALA A 216 -14.63 -6.32 0.80
CA ALA A 216 -13.61 -7.36 0.85
C ALA A 216 -13.02 -7.44 2.27
N PRO A 217 -12.89 -8.63 2.89
CA PRO A 217 -12.52 -8.72 4.30
C PRO A 217 -11.09 -8.24 4.58
N GLN A 218 -10.90 -7.37 5.57
CA GLN A 218 -9.56 -6.87 5.94
C GLN A 218 -8.72 -8.00 6.55
N GLY A 219 -7.61 -8.38 5.91
CA GLY A 219 -6.76 -9.50 6.36
C GLY A 219 -6.84 -10.75 5.46
N CYS A 220 -7.75 -10.74 4.48
CA CYS A 220 -7.68 -11.62 3.33
C CYS A 220 -6.49 -11.23 2.43
N VAL A 221 -5.94 -12.21 1.74
CA VAL A 221 -4.77 -12.05 0.87
C VAL A 221 -5.14 -11.32 -0.42
N LEU A 222 -6.33 -11.61 -0.97
CA LEU A 222 -6.76 -11.09 -2.26
C LEU A 222 -7.35 -9.68 -2.16
N SER A 223 -7.92 -9.32 -0.99
CA SER A 223 -8.63 -8.05 -0.79
C SER A 223 -7.83 -6.79 -1.17
N PRO A 224 -6.53 -6.66 -0.85
CA PRO A 224 -5.76 -5.49 -1.26
C PRO A 224 -5.59 -5.35 -2.77
N LEU A 225 -5.39 -6.46 -3.49
CA LEU A 225 -5.34 -6.45 -4.96
C LEU A 225 -6.70 -6.03 -5.53
N LEU A 226 -7.79 -6.63 -5.03
CA LEU A 226 -9.14 -6.35 -5.51
C LEU A 226 -9.53 -4.89 -5.29
N TYR A 227 -9.09 -4.28 -4.18
CA TYR A 227 -9.29 -2.85 -3.97
C TYR A 227 -8.52 -2.01 -5.00
N SER A 228 -7.24 -2.31 -5.26
CA SER A 228 -6.49 -1.61 -6.30
C SER A 228 -7.15 -1.75 -7.68
N LEU A 229 -7.65 -2.94 -8.03
CA LEU A 229 -8.42 -3.19 -9.25
C LEU A 229 -9.79 -2.51 -9.25
N TYR A 230 -10.41 -2.31 -8.10
CA TYR A 230 -11.67 -1.58 -7.99
C TYR A 230 -11.51 -0.09 -8.30
N THR A 231 -10.34 0.46 -7.97
CA THR A 231 -10.02 1.91 -8.10
C THR A 231 -9.10 2.24 -9.28
N TYR A 232 -8.87 1.30 -10.20
CA TYR A 232 -7.87 1.45 -11.26
C TYR A 232 -8.19 2.60 -12.23
N ASP A 233 -9.48 2.82 -12.47
CA ASP A 233 -10.06 3.84 -13.35
C ASP A 233 -10.18 5.22 -12.69
N CYS A 234 -9.84 5.33 -11.40
CA CYS A 234 -9.61 6.62 -10.77
C CYS A 234 -8.29 7.22 -11.30
N ALA A 235 -8.39 7.96 -12.40
CA ALA A 235 -7.29 8.56 -13.14
C ALA A 235 -7.56 10.04 -13.41
N ALA A 236 -6.48 10.83 -13.48
CA ALA A 236 -6.58 12.26 -13.71
C ALA A 236 -7.16 12.55 -15.10
N THR A 237 -8.06 13.53 -15.19
CA THR A 237 -8.66 13.96 -16.46
C THR A 237 -7.90 15.10 -17.14
N SER A 238 -7.17 15.92 -16.36
CA SER A 238 -6.38 17.05 -16.86
C SER A 238 -4.88 16.76 -16.87
N ASN A 239 -4.17 17.31 -17.86
CA ASN A 239 -2.71 17.28 -17.96
C ASN A 239 -2.00 18.09 -16.85
N SER A 240 -2.70 19.00 -16.17
CA SER A 240 -2.18 19.77 -15.03
C SER A 240 -2.40 19.07 -13.68
N THR A 241 -3.01 17.89 -13.68
CA THR A 241 -3.32 17.13 -12.48
C THR A 241 -2.76 15.71 -12.57
N ILE A 242 -2.38 15.15 -11.43
CA ILE A 242 -2.02 13.74 -11.32
C ILE A 242 -2.70 13.12 -10.10
N ILE A 243 -2.98 11.83 -10.18
CA ILE A 243 -3.49 11.04 -9.06
C ILE A 243 -2.45 9.98 -8.74
N VAL A 244 -1.87 10.05 -7.54
CA VAL A 244 -0.93 9.06 -7.03
C VAL A 244 -1.66 8.19 -6.01
N LYS A 245 -1.61 6.87 -6.20
CA LYS A 245 -2.27 5.89 -5.34
C LYS A 245 -1.24 4.98 -4.67
N PHE A 246 -1.47 4.68 -3.40
CA PHE A 246 -0.82 3.60 -2.68
C PHE A 246 -1.89 2.86 -1.89
N ALA A 247 -2.49 1.85 -2.52
CA ALA A 247 -3.66 1.17 -2.02
C ALA A 247 -4.82 2.15 -1.81
N ASP A 248 -5.31 2.32 -0.58
CA ASP A 248 -6.36 3.27 -0.20
C ASP A 248 -5.86 4.71 -0.03
N ASP A 249 -4.58 4.91 0.28
CA ASP A 249 -3.98 6.24 0.36
C ASP A 249 -3.88 6.85 -1.05
N THR A 250 -4.67 7.90 -1.32
CA THR A 250 -4.72 8.56 -2.63
C THR A 250 -4.39 10.05 -2.51
N VAL A 251 -3.58 10.58 -3.43
CA VAL A 251 -3.21 11.99 -3.49
C VAL A 251 -3.54 12.56 -4.85
N PHE A 252 -4.38 13.61 -4.86
CA PHE A 252 -4.65 14.42 -6.04
C PHE A 252 -3.73 15.62 -6.00
N MET A 253 -2.89 15.76 -7.01
CA MET A 253 -1.98 16.89 -7.14
C MET A 253 -2.39 17.73 -8.34
N GLY A 254 -2.41 19.05 -8.18
CA GLY A 254 -2.61 20.00 -9.27
C GLY A 254 -1.50 21.04 -9.31
N LEU A 255 -0.89 21.22 -10.48
CA LEU A 255 -0.06 22.38 -10.79
C LEU A 255 -0.98 23.57 -11.04
N ILE A 256 -0.79 24.64 -10.27
CA ILE A 256 -1.50 25.90 -10.44
C ILE A 256 -0.54 26.94 -11.02
N SER A 257 -0.88 27.42 -12.21
CA SER A 257 -0.21 28.52 -12.91
C SER A 257 -1.14 29.74 -12.90
N ASP A 258 -0.57 30.94 -12.83
CA ASP A 258 -1.31 32.21 -12.92
C ASP A 258 -2.51 32.36 -11.94
N ASN A 259 -2.47 31.63 -10.82
CA ASN A 259 -3.56 31.52 -9.84
C ASN A 259 -4.88 30.91 -10.39
N GLU A 260 -4.82 30.17 -11.49
CA GLU A 260 -5.98 29.47 -12.06
C GLU A 260 -6.06 28.01 -11.57
N ASP A 261 -6.89 27.76 -10.56
CA ASP A 261 -7.08 26.41 -9.98
C ASP A 261 -8.28 25.64 -10.53
N ARG A 262 -8.85 26.11 -11.64
CA ARG A 262 -10.07 25.55 -12.25
C ARG A 262 -9.95 24.06 -12.56
N ALA A 263 -8.88 23.64 -13.22
CA ALA A 263 -8.67 22.23 -13.58
C ALA A 263 -8.58 21.33 -12.34
N TYR A 264 -7.92 21.81 -11.28
CA TYR A 264 -7.83 21.10 -10.01
C TYR A 264 -9.20 20.99 -9.30
N LEU A 265 -9.99 22.06 -9.29
CA LEU A 265 -11.34 22.05 -8.72
C LEU A 265 -12.32 21.19 -9.53
N GLU A 266 -12.20 21.16 -10.86
CA GLU A 266 -12.97 20.27 -11.72
C GLU A 266 -12.60 18.81 -11.46
N GLU A 267 -11.31 18.49 -11.30
CA GLU A 267 -10.84 17.14 -10.94
C GLU A 267 -11.42 16.65 -9.60
N ILE A 268 -11.52 17.52 -8.60
CA ILE A 268 -12.13 17.19 -7.30
C ILE A 268 -13.64 16.90 -7.45
N LYS A 269 -14.35 17.60 -8.33
CA LYS A 269 -15.77 17.31 -8.62
C LYS A 269 -15.92 15.97 -9.34
N HIS A 270 -15.04 15.67 -10.30
CA HIS A 270 -15.02 14.36 -10.95
C HIS A 270 -14.77 13.25 -9.94
N LEU A 271 -13.85 13.45 -8.99
CA LEU A 271 -13.62 12.52 -7.89
C LEU A 271 -14.88 12.30 -7.06
N GLU A 272 -15.60 13.36 -6.68
CA GLU A 272 -16.82 13.26 -5.89
C GLU A 272 -17.88 12.42 -6.61
N ASN A 273 -18.10 12.66 -7.90
CA ASN A 273 -19.03 11.88 -8.72
C ASN A 273 -18.57 10.42 -8.87
N TRP A 274 -17.29 10.21 -9.18
CA TRP A 274 -16.71 8.87 -9.31
C TRP A 274 -16.83 8.07 -8.01
N CYS A 275 -16.65 8.72 -6.85
CA CYS A 275 -16.86 8.08 -5.56
C CYS A 275 -18.32 7.61 -5.39
N GLN A 276 -19.29 8.44 -5.78
CA GLN A 276 -20.72 8.07 -5.70
C GLN A 276 -21.05 6.88 -6.61
N GLU A 277 -20.54 6.89 -7.84
CA GLU A 277 -20.73 5.80 -8.81
C GLU A 277 -20.09 4.49 -8.34
N ASN A 278 -18.97 4.58 -7.63
CA ASN A 278 -18.22 3.42 -7.13
C ASN A 278 -18.52 3.09 -5.67
N ASN A 279 -19.61 3.61 -5.08
CA ASN A 279 -20.00 3.37 -3.69
C ASN A 279 -18.87 3.66 -2.66
N LEU A 280 -17.96 4.57 -2.96
CA LEU A 280 -16.88 4.99 -2.07
C LEU A 280 -17.30 6.24 -1.30
N ILE A 281 -17.01 6.24 0.00
CA ILE A 281 -17.41 7.34 0.89
C ILE A 281 -16.16 8.11 1.30
N LEU A 282 -16.06 9.38 0.90
CA LEU A 282 -14.97 10.26 1.30
C LEU A 282 -15.07 10.61 2.79
N ASN A 283 -13.95 10.52 3.50
CA ASN A 283 -13.84 10.95 4.88
C ASN A 283 -13.37 12.42 4.94
N ILE A 284 -14.31 13.35 4.80
CA ILE A 284 -14.04 14.80 4.77
C ILE A 284 -13.20 15.26 5.98
N SER A 285 -13.40 14.67 7.16
CA SER A 285 -12.66 15.01 8.37
C SER A 285 -11.19 14.63 8.34
N LYS A 286 -10.79 13.66 7.53
CA LYS A 286 -9.41 13.20 7.38
C LYS A 286 -8.79 13.55 6.04
N THR A 287 -9.60 13.84 5.04
CA THR A 287 -9.15 14.42 3.79
C THR A 287 -8.61 15.82 4.05
N LYS A 288 -7.36 16.10 3.65
CA LYS A 288 -6.69 17.38 3.91
C LYS A 288 -6.10 17.96 2.63
N GLU A 289 -6.13 19.28 2.53
CA GLU A 289 -5.42 20.03 1.50
C GLU A 289 -4.08 20.52 2.06
N LEU A 290 -3.00 20.34 1.31
CA LEU A 290 -1.69 20.94 1.54
C LEU A 290 -1.33 21.76 0.29
N ILE A 291 -0.88 22.99 0.48
CA ILE A 291 -0.41 23.85 -0.61
C ILE A 291 1.10 24.02 -0.46
N VAL A 292 1.85 23.75 -1.52
CA VAL A 292 3.28 24.01 -1.59
C VAL A 292 3.50 25.20 -2.50
N ASP A 293 3.90 26.32 -1.90
CA ASP A 293 4.16 27.58 -2.60
C ASP A 293 5.51 28.16 -2.15
N CYS A 294 6.46 28.21 -3.07
CA CYS A 294 7.80 28.74 -2.81
C CYS A 294 7.93 30.25 -3.10
N SER A 295 6.84 30.93 -3.48
CA SER A 295 6.87 32.35 -3.80
C SER A 295 7.11 33.19 -2.54
N LYS A 296 8.17 34.00 -2.56
CA LYS A 296 8.48 34.97 -1.49
C LYS A 296 7.65 36.25 -1.56
N LYS A 297 6.82 36.41 -2.61
CA LYS A 297 6.01 37.60 -2.85
C LYS A 297 4.54 37.20 -2.97
N GLN A 298 3.71 37.87 -2.17
CA GLN A 298 2.23 37.86 -2.10
C GLN A 298 1.62 36.95 -1.03
N GLU A 299 0.85 37.60 -0.14
CA GLU A 299 -0.32 36.99 0.49
C GLU A 299 -1.27 36.57 -0.64
N ARG A 300 -1.22 35.30 -1.04
CA ARG A 300 -2.14 34.74 -2.03
C ARG A 300 -3.41 34.30 -1.31
N HIS A 301 -4.55 34.75 -1.82
CA HIS A 301 -5.84 34.23 -1.39
C HIS A 301 -6.16 32.95 -2.15
N TYR A 302 -5.78 31.80 -1.59
CA TYR A 302 -6.13 30.50 -2.16
C TYR A 302 -7.60 30.18 -1.90
N GLN A 303 -8.35 29.90 -2.97
CA GLN A 303 -9.75 29.49 -2.83
C GLN A 303 -9.87 28.22 -1.97
N PRO A 304 -10.81 28.18 -1.00
CA PRO A 304 -11.07 26.97 -0.22
C PRO A 304 -11.72 25.89 -1.08
N VAL A 305 -11.22 24.66 -0.98
CA VAL A 305 -11.85 23.49 -1.61
C VAL A 305 -13.08 23.06 -0.81
N ARG A 306 -14.17 22.74 -1.51
CA ARG A 306 -15.39 22.21 -0.93
C ARG A 306 -15.75 20.88 -1.57
N ILE A 307 -16.10 19.89 -0.74
CA ILE A 307 -16.64 18.60 -1.15
C ILE A 307 -17.98 18.41 -0.43
N SER A 308 -19.03 18.07 -1.17
CA SER A 308 -20.39 17.91 -0.63
C SER A 308 -20.85 19.11 0.23
N GLY A 309 -20.50 20.33 -0.19
CA GLY A 309 -20.81 21.57 0.52
C GLY A 309 -19.96 21.87 1.77
N THR A 310 -19.07 20.97 2.18
CA THR A 310 -18.19 21.16 3.34
C THR A 310 -16.81 21.64 2.91
N THR A 311 -16.32 22.72 3.51
CA THR A 311 -14.95 23.22 3.28
C THR A 311 -13.93 22.26 3.89
N LEU A 312 -12.95 21.85 3.08
CA LEU A 312 -11.87 20.99 3.54
C LEU A 312 -10.88 21.77 4.42
N GLU A 313 -10.31 21.06 5.39
CA GLU A 313 -9.25 21.61 6.22
C GLU A 313 -7.94 21.68 5.41
N ARG A 314 -7.36 22.88 5.36
CA ARG A 314 -6.01 23.10 4.87
C ARG A 314 -5.02 22.98 6.02
N VAL A 315 -3.93 22.26 5.78
CA VAL A 315 -2.90 22.00 6.79
C VAL A 315 -1.53 22.46 6.30
N ASP A 316 -0.65 22.80 7.23
CA ASP A 316 0.75 23.17 6.94
C ASP A 316 1.67 21.95 6.78
N SER A 317 1.26 20.80 7.34
CA SER A 317 1.98 19.54 7.25
C SER A 317 1.02 18.36 7.30
N PHE A 318 1.26 17.36 6.44
CA PHE A 318 0.47 16.13 6.38
C PHE A 318 1.37 14.90 6.43
N ARG A 319 0.93 13.86 7.14
CA ARG A 319 1.67 12.58 7.24
C ARG A 319 1.20 11.61 6.15
N TYR A 320 1.93 11.58 5.04
CA TYR A 320 1.68 10.69 3.90
C TYR A 320 2.64 9.50 3.91
N LEU A 321 2.11 8.26 3.85
CA LEU A 321 2.89 7.00 3.80
C LEU A 321 4.03 6.92 4.83
N GLY A 322 3.79 7.47 6.03
CA GLY A 322 4.72 7.47 7.14
C GLY A 322 5.65 8.68 7.23
N VAL A 323 5.67 9.57 6.24
CA VAL A 323 6.53 10.76 6.15
C VAL A 323 5.70 12.04 6.28
N HIS A 324 6.18 13.02 7.04
CA HIS A 324 5.55 14.34 7.07
C HIS A 324 6.04 15.20 5.92
N ILE A 325 5.12 15.63 5.06
CA ILE A 325 5.35 16.62 4.00
C ILE A 325 4.83 17.95 4.52
N SER A 326 5.66 19.00 4.42
CA SER A 326 5.33 20.35 4.90
C SER A 326 5.17 21.30 3.72
N GLN A 327 4.35 22.35 3.87
CA GLN A 327 4.08 23.35 2.82
C GLN A 327 5.34 24.07 2.32
N ASP A 328 6.33 24.22 3.19
CA ASP A 328 7.63 24.84 2.92
C ASP A 328 8.71 23.82 2.51
N LEU A 329 8.32 22.56 2.33
CA LEU A 329 9.18 21.41 2.08
C LEU A 329 10.27 21.21 3.16
N SER A 330 10.06 21.76 4.36
CA SER A 330 10.92 21.53 5.52
C SER A 330 10.69 20.15 6.13
N TRP A 331 11.79 19.49 6.47
CA TRP A 331 11.80 18.16 7.08
C TRP A 331 11.83 18.20 8.61
N PHE A 332 11.73 19.39 9.23
CA PHE A 332 11.82 19.55 10.68
C PHE A 332 10.72 18.76 11.42
N HIS A 333 9.46 18.88 10.99
CA HIS A 333 8.34 18.16 11.62
C HIS A 333 8.55 16.64 11.56
N HIS A 334 8.96 16.12 10.40
CA HIS A 334 9.26 14.71 10.20
C HIS A 334 10.39 14.24 11.12
N THR A 335 11.56 14.86 11.01
CA THR A 335 12.77 14.46 11.73
C THR A 335 12.61 14.60 13.25
N ASN A 336 11.94 15.65 13.73
CA ASN A 336 11.63 15.81 15.14
C ASN A 336 10.69 14.68 15.65
N SER A 337 9.70 14.29 14.85
CA SER A 337 8.80 13.18 15.21
C SER A 337 9.55 11.84 15.30
N LEU A 338 10.47 11.57 14.36
CA LEU A 338 11.33 10.38 14.37
C LEU A 338 12.26 10.39 15.58
N ALA A 339 12.92 11.52 15.86
CA ALA A 339 13.81 11.67 16.99
C ALA A 339 13.08 11.42 18.32
N LYS A 340 11.86 11.95 18.50
CA LYS A 340 11.04 11.72 19.70
C LYS A 340 10.71 10.24 19.88
N LYS A 341 10.21 9.56 18.84
CA LYS A 341 9.89 8.12 18.89
C LYS A 341 11.13 7.27 19.18
N ALA A 342 12.23 7.53 18.47
CA ALA A 342 13.47 6.80 18.64
C ALA A 342 14.06 6.99 20.05
N ARG A 343 13.96 8.20 20.63
CA ARG A 343 14.38 8.47 22.02
C ARG A 343 13.54 7.72 23.05
N GLN A 344 12.24 7.52 22.82
CA GLN A 344 11.42 6.68 23.69
C GLN A 344 11.92 5.22 23.69
N CYS A 345 12.32 4.71 22.53
CA CYS A 345 12.91 3.36 22.42
C CYS A 345 14.29 3.23 23.11
N LEU A 346 15.07 4.31 23.21
CA LEU A 346 16.34 4.29 23.97
C LEU A 346 16.13 3.93 25.44
N TYR A 347 15.00 4.29 26.04
CA TYR A 347 14.70 3.91 27.42
C TYR A 347 14.62 2.38 27.56
N HIS A 348 13.90 1.70 26.66
CA HIS A 348 13.84 0.24 26.65
C HIS A 348 15.20 -0.39 26.39
N LEU A 349 16.00 0.18 25.49
CA LEU A 349 17.36 -0.29 25.23
C LEU A 349 18.25 -0.20 26.49
N ARG A 350 18.12 0.88 27.29
CA ARG A 350 18.82 1.00 28.58
C ARG A 350 18.36 -0.06 29.56
N CYS A 351 17.05 -0.29 29.69
CA CYS A 351 16.51 -1.33 30.56
C CYS A 351 17.09 -2.72 30.20
N LEU A 352 17.11 -3.06 28.90
CA LEU A 352 17.67 -4.32 28.41
C LEU A 352 19.15 -4.46 28.72
N ARG A 353 19.92 -3.38 28.64
CA ARG A 353 21.32 -3.35 29.08
C ARG A 353 21.44 -3.55 30.58
N ASP A 354 20.58 -2.93 31.38
CA ASP A 354 20.61 -3.04 32.85
C ASP A 354 20.28 -4.48 33.30
N PHE A 355 19.48 -5.22 32.51
CA PHE A 355 19.29 -6.68 32.63
C PHE A 355 20.49 -7.52 32.14
N ARG A 356 21.60 -6.89 31.78
CA ARG A 356 22.86 -7.52 31.32
C ARG A 356 22.69 -8.44 30.11
N LEU A 357 21.79 -8.10 29.19
CA LEU A 357 21.65 -8.86 27.95
C LEU A 357 22.90 -8.75 27.06
N PRO A 358 23.23 -9.80 26.27
CA PRO A 358 24.41 -9.78 25.40
C PRO A 358 24.36 -8.64 24.38
N SER A 359 25.52 -8.05 24.05
CA SER A 359 25.62 -6.94 23.08
C SER A 359 25.01 -7.26 21.71
N LYS A 360 25.04 -8.52 21.27
CA LYS A 360 24.37 -8.98 20.04
C LYS A 360 22.85 -8.78 20.11
N VAL A 361 22.24 -9.08 21.26
CA VAL A 361 20.79 -8.90 21.47
C VAL A 361 20.45 -7.41 21.53
N LEU A 362 21.27 -6.60 22.19
CA LEU A 362 21.09 -5.15 22.26
C LEU A 362 21.19 -4.50 20.87
N ARG A 363 22.18 -4.92 20.07
CA ARG A 363 22.35 -4.47 18.68
C ARG A 363 21.15 -4.87 17.82
N ASN A 364 20.67 -6.11 17.95
CA ASN A 364 19.47 -6.56 17.24
C ASN A 364 18.24 -5.74 17.65
N PHE A 365 18.06 -5.47 18.94
CA PHE A 365 16.98 -4.61 19.42
C PHE A 365 17.08 -3.20 18.82
N TYR A 366 18.27 -2.60 18.81
CA TYR A 366 18.51 -1.30 18.18
C TYR A 366 18.12 -1.33 16.69
N THR A 367 18.64 -2.30 15.93
CA THR A 367 18.36 -2.40 14.49
C THR A 367 16.87 -2.57 14.22
N CYS A 368 16.20 -3.46 14.95
CA CYS A 368 14.78 -3.75 14.74
C CYS A 368 13.83 -2.64 15.21
N THR A 369 14.23 -1.80 16.17
CA THR A 369 13.32 -0.80 16.77
C THR A 369 13.74 0.63 16.47
N ILE A 370 14.97 1.01 16.80
CA ILE A 370 15.44 2.39 16.70
C ILE A 370 15.88 2.70 15.27
N GLU A 371 16.76 1.89 14.69
CA GLU A 371 17.24 2.09 13.31
C GLU A 371 16.06 2.01 12.33
N SER A 372 15.15 1.05 12.50
CA SER A 372 13.94 0.94 11.67
C SER A 372 13.08 2.21 11.70
N ILE A 373 12.93 2.85 12.86
CA ILE A 373 12.24 4.15 12.96
C ILE A 373 13.02 5.25 12.23
N LEU A 374 14.33 5.34 12.46
CA LEU A 374 15.18 6.42 11.91
C LEU A 374 15.39 6.31 10.40
N THR A 375 15.27 5.10 9.83
CA THR A 375 15.56 4.81 8.42
C THR A 375 14.30 4.66 7.57
N GLY A 376 13.11 4.76 8.16
CA GLY A 376 11.84 4.74 7.42
C GLY A 376 11.78 5.80 6.33
N ASN A 377 11.62 5.36 5.07
CA ASN A 377 11.66 6.19 3.87
C ASN A 377 12.86 7.16 3.79
N ILE A 378 14.03 6.78 4.33
CA ILE A 378 15.20 7.67 4.46
C ILE A 378 15.67 8.26 3.13
N THR A 379 15.44 7.57 2.01
CA THR A 379 15.87 8.01 0.69
C THR A 379 15.08 9.21 0.16
N VAL A 380 13.92 9.51 0.74
CA VAL A 380 13.08 10.66 0.38
C VAL A 380 13.53 11.97 1.05
N TRP A 381 13.74 11.93 2.36
CA TRP A 381 13.81 13.16 3.17
C TRP A 381 15.21 13.48 3.69
N PHE A 382 16.08 12.48 3.86
CA PHE A 382 17.36 12.68 4.55
C PHE A 382 18.31 13.59 3.77
N GLY A 383 18.39 13.40 2.44
CA GLY A 383 19.22 14.21 1.55
C GLY A 383 18.81 15.68 1.47
N ASN A 384 17.54 15.98 1.75
CA ASN A 384 16.96 17.33 1.72
C ASN A 384 16.82 17.94 3.13
N SER A 385 17.08 17.17 4.19
CA SER A 385 17.03 17.66 5.57
C SER A 385 18.21 18.58 5.89
N THR A 386 18.03 19.52 6.82
CA THR A 386 19.11 20.42 7.23
C THR A 386 20.22 19.68 7.97
N LYS A 387 21.42 20.27 8.02
CA LYS A 387 22.55 19.74 8.81
C LYS A 387 22.16 19.58 10.29
N GLN A 388 21.38 20.52 10.83
CA GLN A 388 20.90 20.50 12.21
C GLN A 388 19.99 19.30 12.47
N ASP A 389 19.05 19.02 11.56
CA ASP A 389 18.13 17.88 11.69
C ASP A 389 18.88 16.55 11.64
N ARG A 390 19.81 16.41 10.68
CA ARG A 390 20.65 15.21 10.57
C ARG A 390 21.48 14.98 11.83
N GLN A 391 22.08 16.04 12.38
CA GLN A 391 22.82 15.95 13.64
C GLN A 391 21.91 15.59 14.83
N ALA A 392 20.67 16.07 14.86
CA ALA A 392 19.71 15.71 15.90
C ALA A 392 19.36 14.21 15.89
N LEU A 393 19.23 13.61 14.71
CA LEU A 393 19.02 12.17 14.54
C LEU A 393 20.30 11.37 14.84
N GLN A 394 21.46 11.81 14.38
CA GLN A 394 22.73 11.13 14.64
C GLN A 394 23.07 11.08 16.14
N ARG A 395 22.65 12.07 16.93
CA ARG A 395 22.76 12.03 18.40
C ARG A 395 21.99 10.87 19.04
N VAL A 396 20.88 10.44 18.43
CA VAL A 396 20.13 9.27 18.90
C VAL A 396 20.95 8.00 18.66
N VAL A 397 21.55 7.85 17.48
CA VAL A 397 22.45 6.73 17.15
C VAL A 397 23.63 6.69 18.12
N ARG A 398 24.32 7.81 18.33
CA ARG A 398 25.45 7.89 19.29
C ARG A 398 25.04 7.53 20.72
N SER A 399 23.83 7.90 21.12
CA SER A 399 23.30 7.51 22.43
C SER A 399 23.09 6.00 22.51
N ALA A 400 22.60 5.37 21.44
CA ALA A 400 22.48 3.91 21.38
C ALA A 400 23.85 3.22 21.41
N GLU A 401 24.84 3.71 20.65
CA GLU A 401 26.22 3.18 20.65
C GLU A 401 26.81 3.16 22.05
N HIS A 402 26.63 4.25 22.80
CA HIS A 402 27.10 4.36 24.17
C HIS A 402 26.39 3.37 25.12
N ILE A 403 25.10 3.08 24.88
CA ILE A 403 24.34 2.12 25.68
C ILE A 403 24.77 0.68 25.35
N THR A 404 24.97 0.35 24.07
CA THR A 404 25.26 -1.02 23.65
C THR A 404 26.74 -1.38 23.72
N HIS A 405 27.62 -0.38 23.84
CA HIS A 405 29.08 -0.53 23.72
C HIS A 405 29.50 -1.20 22.42
N THR A 406 28.77 -0.90 21.33
CA THR A 406 29.05 -1.41 19.99
C THR A 406 29.01 -0.27 18.99
N GLU A 407 29.90 -0.29 18.01
CA GLU A 407 29.82 0.60 16.85
C GLU A 407 28.54 0.32 16.06
N LEU A 408 27.80 1.39 15.74
CA LEU A 408 26.58 1.34 14.96
C LEU A 408 26.76 2.15 13.67
N PRO A 409 26.16 1.73 12.56
CA PRO A 409 26.28 2.48 11.31
C PRO A 409 25.69 3.89 11.45
N ASP A 410 26.41 4.89 10.95
CA ASP A 410 25.90 6.25 10.89
C ASP A 410 24.80 6.40 9.82
N LEU A 411 23.90 7.36 10.02
CA LEU A 411 22.73 7.52 9.15
C LEU A 411 23.11 7.96 7.73
N GLN A 412 24.24 8.66 7.55
CA GLN A 412 24.69 9.10 6.24
C GLN A 412 25.16 7.90 5.39
N SER A 413 25.90 6.97 5.99
CA SER A 413 26.31 5.72 5.36
C SER A 413 25.11 4.84 5.00
N ILE A 414 24.12 4.72 5.89
CA ILE A 414 22.88 3.98 5.60
C ILE A 414 22.14 4.61 4.43
N TYR A 415 21.95 5.94 4.46
CA TYR A 415 21.29 6.69 3.39
C TYR A 415 21.96 6.45 2.04
N TYR A 416 23.28 6.61 1.93
CA TYR A 416 23.99 6.37 0.66
C TYR A 416 23.83 4.95 0.15
N LYS A 417 23.98 3.95 1.04
CA LYS A 417 23.78 2.54 0.68
C LYS A 417 22.36 2.31 0.13
N TRP A 418 21.35 2.91 0.75
CA TRP A 418 19.95 2.74 0.35
C TRP A 418 19.65 3.46 -0.96
N CYS A 419 20.13 4.69 -1.16
CA CYS A 419 20.04 5.41 -2.43
C CYS A 419 20.64 4.59 -3.57
N GLN A 420 21.86 4.07 -3.41
CA GLN A 420 22.50 3.24 -4.43
C GLN A 420 21.72 1.94 -4.70
N THR A 421 21.24 1.28 -3.65
CA THR A 421 20.46 0.05 -3.79
C THR A 421 19.16 0.31 -4.56
N LYS A 422 18.46 1.39 -4.22
CA LYS A 422 17.22 1.81 -4.86
C LYS A 422 17.46 2.21 -6.32
N ALA A 423 18.44 3.07 -6.59
CA ALA A 423 18.79 3.47 -7.96
C ALA A 423 19.11 2.25 -8.85
N ARG A 424 19.90 1.28 -8.35
CA ARG A 424 20.18 0.04 -9.08
C ARG A 424 18.93 -0.79 -9.37
N ARG A 425 17.97 -0.85 -8.44
CA ARG A 425 16.69 -1.56 -8.66
C ARG A 425 15.89 -0.87 -9.76
N ILE A 426 15.72 0.45 -9.67
CA ILE A 426 14.95 1.23 -10.64
C ILE A 426 15.57 1.14 -12.04
N VAL A 427 16.89 1.24 -12.16
CA VAL A 427 17.57 1.18 -13.48
C VAL A 427 17.51 -0.21 -14.09
N LYS A 428 17.58 -1.28 -13.28
CA LYS A 428 17.52 -2.67 -13.78
C LYS A 428 16.13 -3.09 -14.25
N ASP A 429 15.09 -2.45 -13.74
CA ASP A 429 13.71 -2.75 -14.09
C ASP A 429 13.12 -1.59 -14.92
N SER A 430 13.08 -1.77 -16.25
CA SER A 430 12.48 -0.80 -17.18
C SER A 430 10.98 -0.62 -16.97
N THR A 431 10.33 -1.55 -16.27
CA THR A 431 8.92 -1.49 -15.93
C THR A 431 8.65 -0.79 -14.60
N HIS A 432 9.70 -0.48 -13.81
CA HIS A 432 9.56 0.25 -12.56
C HIS A 432 8.94 1.64 -12.79
N LEU A 433 7.94 2.02 -12.00
CA LEU A 433 7.17 3.25 -12.21
C LEU A 433 8.05 4.51 -12.25
N ASN A 434 9.05 4.58 -11.36
CA ASN A 434 10.00 5.68 -11.34
C ASN A 434 11.15 5.57 -12.37
N ASN A 435 11.25 4.51 -13.18
CA ASN A 435 12.35 4.35 -14.16
C ASN A 435 12.42 5.54 -15.13
N ARG A 436 11.24 6.04 -15.54
CA ARG A 436 11.10 7.19 -16.45
C ARG A 436 11.62 8.51 -15.88
N LEU A 437 11.80 8.60 -14.56
CA LEU A 437 12.34 9.78 -13.89
C LEU A 437 13.88 9.84 -13.95
N PHE A 438 14.53 8.74 -14.34
CA PHE A 438 15.99 8.66 -14.44
C PHE A 438 16.41 8.72 -15.90
N SER A 439 17.21 9.73 -16.24
CA SER A 439 18.00 9.72 -17.47
C SER A 439 19.39 9.19 -17.16
N LEU A 440 19.86 8.20 -17.92
CA LEU A 440 21.27 7.80 -17.88
C LEU A 440 22.08 9.00 -18.40
N LEU A 441 22.88 9.60 -17.52
CA LEU A 441 23.91 10.54 -17.94
C LEU A 441 24.80 9.77 -18.91
N ARG A 442 24.80 10.15 -20.19
CA ARG A 442 25.69 9.54 -21.17
C ARG A 442 27.11 9.65 -20.62
N PRO A 443 27.94 8.59 -20.69
CA PRO A 443 29.34 8.74 -20.35
C PRO A 443 29.88 9.91 -21.17
N PHE A 444 30.52 10.87 -20.50
CA PHE A 444 31.27 11.91 -21.18
C PHE A 444 32.17 11.21 -22.19
N GLY A 445 31.91 11.44 -23.48
CA GLY A 445 32.75 10.90 -24.55
C GLY A 445 34.20 11.36 -24.34
N PRO A 446 35.16 10.56 -24.81
CA PRO A 446 36.58 10.82 -24.62
C PRO A 446 37.04 12.18 -25.13
#